data_AF-A0A522Y1U2-F1
#
_entry.id   AF-A0A522Y1U2-F1
#
_cell.length_a   1.000
_cell.length_b   1.000
_cell.length_c   1.000
_cell.angle_alpha   90.00
_cell.angle_beta   90.00
_cell.angle_gamma   90.00
#
_symmetry.space_group_name_H-M   'P 1'
#
loop_
_entity.id
_entity.type
_entity.pdbx_description
1 polymer ?
#
loop_
_entity_poly.entity_id
_entity_poly.type
_entity_poly.pdbx_seq_one_letter_code
_entity_poly.pdbx_strand_id
1 'polypeptide(L)'
;MHNDNTKNFDELTLIVKARMDSKNDLINWLKRNLELRIPKNTSYDKIFSILKEKDKEHDFSMKFSHCNTFDEIIDKNEINDALHIFSKDELILFANQLSHNQKKWKYDKSTYLSIIKSILKNTKKQDFRNLFPKLILEKKISPVIQYYKSVIGPLGITRAKEDRKSITADELVSLLSDYITDDTFDLFLKNVIDVNVDLLKNLNEKLMLFAVQQILLTNYTMSEISTIFNKLVGDKIIKINEVKRYWGYTITPCGLIVDTESDPIQNLVNVLMNKIPNNELDEELIKGGFASGPLSDRVYGLCVNEKPEQILDREFGKSDLKQLARSLGLANVDEISDKNALSQYVMLKLGFTLPQTPWGILNYCIDLERYKTELNNSTGDEIGIITKVYVIIEKMLKDLIYFYSFIVVTDLFMKNYVEIIDEKINERIREKLSLDADVSRLTLGKLLNLLKKLNSIAEHDDAIKKFFETKLYRKTLFPHDELTELGTIIDNRARFTHDYDSSKNPSKLLSPLQIIESSVRIMKKLYDEKIYPVSFNVLRAISNQYNVNYYEVILEDGNQITVVTDHLDIDKSWLMINFTDKIAIKPIIVERFW
;
A
#
# COMPACT_ATOMS: atom_id res chain seq x y z
N MET A 1 -19.49 8.02 -29.68
CA MET A 1 -18.43 8.38 -30.65
C MET A 1 -17.93 9.84 -30.55
N HIS A 2 -18.62 10.79 -29.89
CA HIS A 2 -18.05 12.14 -29.66
C HIS A 2 -17.17 12.30 -28.40
N ASN A 3 -17.06 11.29 -27.53
CA ASN A 3 -16.28 11.35 -26.28
C ASN A 3 -14.82 10.86 -26.36
N ASP A 4 -14.41 10.13 -27.40
CA ASP A 4 -13.03 9.58 -27.48
C ASP A 4 -12.00 10.62 -27.92
N ASN A 5 -12.38 11.57 -28.79
CA ASN A 5 -11.43 12.56 -29.33
C ASN A 5 -10.99 13.60 -28.28
N THR A 6 -11.86 13.97 -27.33
CA THR A 6 -11.53 14.91 -26.25
C THR A 6 -10.58 14.29 -25.23
N LYS A 7 -10.74 13.00 -24.91
CA LYS A 7 -9.89 12.29 -23.95
C LYS A 7 -8.43 12.20 -24.41
N ASN A 8 -8.18 12.01 -25.71
CA ASN A 8 -6.82 11.96 -26.26
C ASN A 8 -6.11 13.34 -26.21
N PHE A 9 -6.85 14.46 -26.26
CA PHE A 9 -6.25 15.80 -26.21
C PHE A 9 -5.86 16.24 -24.80
N ASP A 10 -6.60 15.84 -23.77
CA ASP A 10 -6.21 16.07 -22.38
C ASP A 10 -4.87 15.39 -22.07
N GLU A 11 -4.69 14.14 -22.52
CA GLU A 11 -3.46 13.38 -22.32
C GLU A 11 -2.29 13.98 -23.10
N LEU A 12 -2.52 14.33 -24.36
CA LEU A 12 -1.51 15.00 -25.16
C LEU A 12 -1.12 16.36 -24.57
N THR A 13 -2.07 17.09 -23.96
CA THR A 13 -1.81 18.33 -23.24
C THR A 13 -0.84 18.12 -22.08
N LEU A 14 -1.05 17.07 -21.27
CA LEU A 14 -0.16 16.75 -20.15
C LEU A 14 1.25 16.41 -20.63
N ILE A 15 1.38 15.60 -21.69
CA ILE A 15 2.67 15.23 -22.28
C ILE A 15 3.41 16.47 -22.80
N VAL A 16 2.69 17.39 -23.47
CA VAL A 16 3.28 18.63 -23.97
C VAL A 16 3.71 19.54 -22.83
N LYS A 17 2.89 19.71 -21.79
CA LYS A 17 3.26 20.50 -20.61
C LYS A 17 4.48 19.95 -19.87
N ALA A 18 4.67 18.63 -19.87
CA ALA A 18 5.85 18.01 -19.27
C ALA A 18 7.16 18.27 -20.06
N ARG A 19 7.07 18.63 -21.34
CA ARG A 19 8.22 18.89 -22.22
C ARG A 19 8.43 20.36 -22.57
N MET A 20 7.44 21.20 -22.30
CA MET A 20 7.45 22.62 -22.66
C MET A 20 7.01 23.44 -21.45
N ASP A 21 7.86 24.38 -21.04
CA ASP A 21 7.65 25.21 -19.84
C ASP A 21 6.36 26.06 -19.92
N SER A 22 5.90 26.39 -21.13
CA SER A 22 4.67 27.13 -21.33
C SER A 22 3.95 26.81 -22.64
N LYS A 23 2.64 27.16 -22.71
CA LYS A 23 1.86 27.12 -23.95
C LYS A 23 2.44 28.03 -25.04
N ASN A 24 3.08 29.14 -24.65
CA ASN A 24 3.73 30.02 -25.61
C ASN A 24 4.92 29.34 -26.30
N ASP A 25 5.61 28.45 -25.59
CA ASP A 25 6.71 27.67 -26.17
C ASP A 25 6.20 26.68 -27.20
N LEU A 26 5.06 26.02 -26.93
CA LEU A 26 4.38 25.20 -27.94
C LEU A 26 4.03 26.03 -29.17
N ILE A 27 3.39 27.19 -29.01
CA ILE A 27 2.98 28.03 -30.16
C ILE A 27 4.20 28.49 -30.96
N ASN A 28 5.28 28.90 -30.29
CA ASN A 28 6.53 29.27 -30.94
C ASN A 28 7.18 28.08 -31.65
N TRP A 29 7.14 26.89 -31.04
CA TRP A 29 7.64 25.66 -31.62
C TRP A 29 6.85 25.27 -32.87
N LEU A 30 5.51 25.35 -32.84
CA LEU A 30 4.63 25.09 -33.98
C LEU A 30 4.90 26.06 -35.13
N LYS A 31 5.09 27.36 -34.82
CA LYS A 31 5.45 28.36 -35.83
C LYS A 31 6.80 28.05 -36.49
N ARG A 32 7.82 27.64 -35.72
CA ARG A 32 9.17 27.37 -36.22
C ARG A 32 9.27 26.05 -36.98
N ASN A 33 8.60 25.00 -36.49
CA ASN A 33 8.78 23.64 -36.99
C ASN A 33 7.72 23.22 -38.01
N LEU A 34 6.52 23.80 -37.96
CA LEU A 34 5.38 23.40 -38.81
C LEU A 34 4.82 24.57 -39.63
N GLU A 35 5.44 25.75 -39.56
CA GLU A 35 4.98 26.99 -40.21
C GLU A 35 3.55 27.40 -39.82
N LEU A 36 3.08 26.90 -38.67
CA LEU A 36 1.71 27.06 -38.23
C LEU A 36 1.59 28.24 -37.25
N ARG A 37 0.86 29.28 -37.65
CA ARG A 37 0.58 30.45 -36.78
C ARG A 37 -0.72 30.22 -36.01
N ILE A 38 -0.62 30.13 -34.69
CA ILE A 38 -1.77 29.99 -33.79
C ILE A 38 -1.86 31.20 -32.85
N PRO A 39 -3.06 31.77 -32.62
CA PRO A 39 -3.24 32.84 -31.63
C PRO A 39 -2.86 32.41 -30.21
N LYS A 40 -2.19 33.28 -29.45
CA LYS A 40 -1.70 33.00 -28.08
C LYS A 40 -2.77 32.53 -27.09
N ASN A 41 -4.01 32.98 -27.28
CA ASN A 41 -5.13 32.68 -26.38
C ASN A 41 -5.83 31.34 -26.69
N THR A 42 -5.37 30.59 -27.70
CA THR A 42 -5.96 29.30 -28.08
C THR A 42 -5.73 28.26 -26.98
N SER A 43 -6.75 27.45 -26.64
CA SER A 43 -6.59 26.31 -25.72
C SER A 43 -5.76 25.19 -26.35
N TYR A 44 -5.20 24.28 -25.55
CA TYR A 44 -4.45 23.12 -26.07
C TYR A 44 -5.32 22.24 -26.96
N ASP A 45 -6.55 21.93 -26.54
CA ASP A 45 -7.47 21.12 -27.36
C ASP A 45 -7.71 21.73 -28.73
N LYS A 46 -7.90 23.06 -28.79
CA LYS A 46 -8.10 23.76 -30.05
C LYS A 46 -6.82 23.82 -30.88
N ILE A 47 -5.63 23.84 -30.26
CA ILE A 47 -4.35 23.67 -30.96
C ILE A 47 -4.29 22.30 -31.65
N PHE A 48 -4.63 21.23 -30.93
CA PHE A 48 -4.60 19.87 -31.47
C PHE A 48 -5.68 19.63 -32.53
N SER A 49 -6.87 20.21 -32.37
CA SER A 49 -7.89 20.22 -33.43
C SER A 49 -7.37 20.91 -34.69
N ILE A 50 -6.75 22.09 -34.58
CA ILE A 50 -6.18 22.81 -35.74
C ILE A 50 -5.10 21.96 -36.43
N LEU A 51 -4.29 21.22 -35.67
CA LEU A 51 -3.28 20.32 -36.23
C LEU A 51 -3.91 19.18 -37.04
N LYS A 52 -5.00 18.58 -36.55
CA LYS A 52 -5.77 17.57 -37.30
C LYS A 52 -6.45 18.16 -38.53
N GLU A 53 -7.15 19.28 -38.37
CA GLU A 53 -7.88 19.97 -39.45
C GLU A 53 -6.98 20.44 -40.59
N LYS A 54 -5.70 20.67 -40.32
CA LYS A 54 -4.70 21.09 -41.32
C LYS A 54 -3.78 19.97 -41.80
N ASP A 55 -4.09 18.71 -41.50
CA ASP A 55 -3.27 17.54 -41.83
C ASP A 55 -1.81 17.67 -41.34
N LYS A 56 -1.61 18.31 -40.18
CA LYS A 56 -0.30 18.54 -39.54
C LYS A 56 -0.02 17.61 -38.36
N GLU A 57 -0.91 16.68 -38.07
CA GLU A 57 -0.72 15.69 -37.00
C GLU A 57 0.56 14.86 -37.18
N HIS A 58 0.78 14.33 -38.38
CA HIS A 58 1.95 13.49 -38.65
C HIS A 58 3.26 14.27 -38.50
N ASP A 59 3.35 15.45 -39.13
CA ASP A 59 4.52 16.32 -39.04
C ASP A 59 4.81 16.74 -37.58
N PHE A 60 3.75 17.08 -36.83
CA PHE A 60 3.87 17.39 -35.41
C PHE A 60 4.45 16.20 -34.64
N SER A 61 3.81 15.04 -34.76
CA SER A 61 4.17 13.84 -34.00
C SER A 61 5.60 13.40 -34.31
N MET A 62 6.01 13.45 -35.57
CA MET A 62 7.35 13.03 -35.99
C MET A 62 8.44 13.97 -35.47
N LYS A 63 8.19 15.29 -35.46
CA LYS A 63 9.15 16.27 -34.97
C LYS A 63 9.16 16.40 -33.45
N PHE A 64 8.02 16.19 -32.79
CA PHE A 64 7.87 16.34 -31.33
C PHE A 64 8.34 15.12 -30.55
N SER A 65 8.09 13.91 -31.07
CA SER A 65 8.35 12.66 -30.34
C SER A 65 8.79 11.49 -31.22
N HIS A 66 9.09 11.72 -32.51
CA HIS A 66 9.42 10.67 -33.48
C HIS A 66 8.36 9.58 -33.58
N CYS A 67 7.09 9.99 -33.53
CA CYS A 67 5.90 9.13 -33.65
C CYS A 67 5.05 9.57 -34.84
N ASN A 68 4.20 8.70 -35.38
CA ASN A 68 3.45 8.98 -36.60
C ASN A 68 2.11 9.69 -36.33
N THR A 69 1.52 9.49 -35.16
CA THR A 69 0.19 9.98 -34.77
C THR A 69 0.21 10.43 -33.31
N PHE A 70 -0.78 11.22 -32.90
CA PHE A 70 -0.96 11.62 -31.50
C PHE A 70 -1.12 10.40 -30.58
N ASP A 71 -1.88 9.39 -31.04
CA ASP A 71 -2.11 8.16 -30.28
C ASP A 71 -0.79 7.40 -30.04
N GLU A 72 0.14 7.38 -31.01
CA GLU A 72 1.45 6.76 -30.81
C GLU A 72 2.31 7.54 -29.79
N ILE A 73 2.16 8.88 -29.70
CA ILE A 73 2.81 9.67 -28.65
C ILE A 73 2.30 9.25 -27.27
N ILE A 74 0.98 9.16 -27.14
CA ILE A 74 0.30 8.79 -25.89
C ILE A 74 0.73 7.38 -25.48
N ASP A 75 0.62 6.40 -26.38
CA ASP A 75 1.03 5.02 -26.14
C ASP A 75 2.49 4.92 -25.70
N LYS A 76 3.41 5.66 -26.35
CA LYS A 76 4.83 5.65 -25.95
C LYS A 76 5.06 6.30 -24.59
N ASN A 77 4.31 7.33 -24.25
CA ASN A 77 4.40 7.92 -22.92
C ASN A 77 3.91 6.95 -21.85
N GLU A 78 2.80 6.26 -22.09
CA GLU A 78 2.28 5.24 -21.16
C GLU A 78 3.24 4.06 -21.00
N ILE A 79 3.85 3.59 -22.10
CA ILE A 79 4.89 2.56 -22.01
C ILE A 79 6.06 3.08 -21.17
N ASN A 80 6.49 4.32 -21.37
CA ASN A 80 7.60 4.89 -20.62
C ASN A 80 7.30 4.88 -19.12
N ASP A 81 6.14 5.39 -18.73
CA ASP A 81 5.71 5.48 -17.33
C ASP A 81 5.57 4.08 -16.71
N ALA A 82 5.05 3.11 -17.46
CA ALA A 82 4.94 1.73 -17.00
C ALA A 82 6.29 1.02 -16.85
N LEU A 83 7.27 1.28 -17.72
CA LEU A 83 8.60 0.65 -17.62
C LEU A 83 9.38 1.09 -16.38
N HIS A 84 9.08 2.28 -15.84
CA HIS A 84 9.72 2.78 -14.62
C HIS A 84 9.40 1.95 -13.36
N ILE A 85 8.39 1.08 -13.43
CA ILE A 85 7.92 0.24 -12.32
C ILE A 85 8.82 -0.99 -12.11
N PHE A 86 9.55 -1.39 -13.16
CA PHE A 86 10.31 -2.63 -13.19
C PHE A 86 11.77 -2.43 -12.81
N SER A 87 12.33 -3.46 -12.19
CA SER A 87 13.76 -3.56 -11.92
C SER A 87 14.58 -3.65 -13.22
N LYS A 88 15.88 -3.35 -13.12
CA LYS A 88 16.80 -3.46 -14.27
C LYS A 88 16.80 -4.88 -14.87
N ASP A 89 16.71 -5.92 -14.04
CA ASP A 89 16.73 -7.31 -14.49
C ASP A 89 15.45 -7.70 -15.24
N GLU A 90 14.29 -7.25 -14.74
CA GLU A 90 13.01 -7.41 -15.45
C GLU A 90 13.03 -6.66 -16.80
N LEU A 91 13.58 -5.45 -16.85
CA LEU A 91 13.75 -4.70 -18.10
C LEU A 91 14.69 -5.41 -19.08
N ILE A 92 15.79 -6.02 -18.60
CA ILE A 92 16.67 -6.84 -19.43
C ILE A 92 15.93 -8.06 -19.96
N LEU A 93 15.11 -8.71 -19.13
CA LEU A 93 14.26 -9.83 -19.52
C LEU A 93 13.29 -9.40 -20.63
N PHE A 94 12.61 -8.27 -20.48
CA PHE A 94 11.68 -7.74 -21.49
C PHE A 94 12.41 -7.44 -22.78
N ALA A 95 13.52 -6.72 -22.71
CA ALA A 95 14.33 -6.38 -23.86
C ALA A 95 14.83 -7.64 -24.59
N ASN A 96 15.27 -8.68 -23.87
CA ASN A 96 15.66 -9.96 -24.48
C ASN A 96 14.48 -10.65 -25.19
N GLN A 97 13.29 -10.73 -24.58
CA GLN A 97 12.13 -11.37 -25.19
C GLN A 97 11.67 -10.61 -26.44
N LEU A 98 11.54 -9.27 -26.34
CA LEU A 98 11.06 -8.41 -27.42
C LEU A 98 12.06 -8.35 -28.58
N SER A 99 13.35 -8.21 -28.28
CA SER A 99 14.42 -8.19 -29.29
C SER A 99 14.80 -9.57 -29.85
N HIS A 100 14.24 -10.66 -29.32
CA HIS A 100 14.65 -12.03 -29.64
C HIS A 100 16.14 -12.27 -29.35
N ASN A 101 16.56 -11.97 -28.12
CA ASN A 101 17.95 -12.01 -27.66
C ASN A 101 18.88 -11.18 -28.55
N GLN A 102 18.48 -9.93 -28.81
CA GLN A 102 19.18 -8.95 -29.64
C GLN A 102 19.27 -9.28 -31.14
N LYS A 103 18.50 -10.24 -31.65
CA LYS A 103 18.44 -10.56 -33.09
C LYS A 103 17.65 -9.54 -33.90
N LYS A 104 16.56 -8.99 -33.34
CA LYS A 104 15.73 -7.95 -34.01
C LYS A 104 16.31 -6.55 -33.85
N TRP A 105 16.80 -6.23 -32.67
CA TRP A 105 17.42 -4.93 -32.35
C TRP A 105 18.38 -5.09 -31.17
N LYS A 106 19.45 -4.29 -31.15
CA LYS A 106 20.44 -4.30 -30.08
C LYS A 106 20.07 -3.30 -28.99
N TYR A 107 20.53 -3.53 -27.77
CA TYR A 107 20.39 -2.60 -26.68
C TYR A 107 21.55 -2.69 -25.70
N ASP A 108 21.84 -1.56 -25.06
CA ASP A 108 22.87 -1.48 -24.04
C ASP A 108 22.28 -1.80 -22.66
N LYS A 109 22.91 -2.77 -21.98
CA LYS A 109 22.56 -3.23 -20.63
C LYS A 109 23.26 -2.44 -19.52
N SER A 110 24.14 -1.50 -19.88
CA SER A 110 24.94 -0.73 -18.93
C SER A 110 24.07 0.05 -17.95
N THR A 111 23.07 0.79 -18.45
CA THR A 111 22.23 1.68 -17.65
C THR A 111 20.76 1.31 -17.73
N TYR A 112 20.02 1.65 -16.66
CA TYR A 112 18.58 1.50 -16.60
C TYR A 112 17.87 2.27 -17.74
N LEU A 113 18.24 3.55 -17.91
CA LEU A 113 17.65 4.44 -18.92
C LEU A 113 17.98 4.01 -20.35
N SER A 114 19.16 3.43 -20.63
CA SER A 114 19.49 2.94 -21.98
C SER A 114 18.59 1.78 -22.40
N ILE A 115 18.24 0.91 -21.46
CA ILE A 115 17.33 -0.23 -21.71
C ILE A 115 15.93 0.29 -22.02
N ILE A 116 15.38 1.18 -21.18
CA ILE A 116 14.06 1.80 -21.38
C ILE A 116 13.99 2.49 -22.75
N LYS A 117 14.95 3.36 -23.07
CA LYS A 117 15.00 4.06 -24.37
C LYS A 117 15.03 3.08 -25.55
N SER A 118 15.75 1.97 -25.42
CA SER A 118 15.81 0.94 -26.47
C SER A 118 14.47 0.22 -26.65
N ILE A 119 13.80 -0.13 -25.55
CA ILE A 119 12.47 -0.75 -25.58
C ILE A 119 11.47 0.23 -26.23
N LEU A 120 11.40 1.49 -25.75
CA LEU A 120 10.48 2.52 -26.26
C LEU A 120 10.67 2.83 -27.74
N LYS A 121 11.91 2.76 -28.24
CA LYS A 121 12.17 3.01 -29.66
C LYS A 121 11.64 1.89 -30.55
N ASN A 122 11.68 0.64 -30.08
CA ASN A 122 11.50 -0.54 -30.93
C ASN A 122 10.22 -1.34 -30.66
N THR A 123 9.36 -0.92 -29.74
CA THR A 123 8.16 -1.67 -29.35
C THR A 123 6.91 -0.80 -29.32
N LYS A 124 5.76 -1.47 -29.38
CA LYS A 124 4.41 -0.90 -29.27
C LYS A 124 3.66 -1.57 -28.12
N LYS A 125 2.56 -0.97 -27.69
CA LYS A 125 1.71 -1.47 -26.58
C LYS A 125 1.22 -2.91 -26.81
N GLN A 126 0.93 -3.26 -28.06
CA GLN A 126 0.55 -4.63 -28.44
C GLN A 126 1.65 -5.67 -28.17
N ASP A 127 2.93 -5.30 -28.25
CA ASP A 127 4.02 -6.22 -27.95
C ASP A 127 4.00 -6.62 -26.46
N PHE A 128 3.68 -5.68 -25.57
CA PHE A 128 3.52 -5.94 -24.13
C PHE A 128 2.28 -6.76 -23.82
N ARG A 129 1.17 -6.53 -24.55
CA ARG A 129 -0.04 -7.34 -24.46
C ARG A 129 0.21 -8.82 -24.80
N ASN A 130 1.20 -9.10 -25.66
CA ASN A 130 1.62 -10.47 -25.98
C ASN A 130 2.66 -10.99 -24.98
N LEU A 131 3.55 -10.13 -24.47
CA LEU A 131 4.65 -10.50 -23.59
C LEU A 131 4.20 -10.84 -22.16
N PHE A 132 3.39 -9.98 -21.55
CA PHE A 132 3.08 -10.07 -20.11
C PHE A 132 2.32 -11.34 -19.74
N PRO A 133 1.27 -11.79 -20.47
CA PRO A 133 0.63 -13.07 -20.21
C PRO A 133 1.62 -14.23 -20.06
N LYS A 134 2.61 -14.29 -20.96
CA LYS A 134 3.66 -15.32 -20.93
C LYS A 134 4.52 -15.20 -19.67
N LEU A 135 5.00 -14.00 -19.35
CA LEU A 135 5.89 -13.81 -18.18
C LEU A 135 5.17 -14.03 -16.85
N ILE A 136 3.88 -13.70 -16.77
CA ILE A 136 3.03 -13.95 -15.60
C ILE A 136 2.86 -15.46 -15.39
N LEU A 137 2.53 -16.22 -16.44
CA LEU A 137 2.43 -17.69 -16.36
C LEU A 137 3.76 -18.35 -15.98
N GLU A 138 4.88 -17.79 -16.44
CA GLU A 138 6.24 -18.22 -16.06
C GLU A 138 6.66 -17.74 -14.66
N LYS A 139 5.79 -17.02 -13.93
CA LYS A 139 6.05 -16.41 -12.60
C LYS A 139 7.31 -15.53 -12.56
N LYS A 140 7.62 -14.86 -13.66
CA LYS A 140 8.80 -13.98 -13.79
C LYS A 140 8.51 -12.53 -13.42
N ILE A 141 7.24 -12.15 -13.40
CA ILE A 141 6.75 -10.83 -12.97
C ILE A 141 5.48 -11.02 -12.15
N SER A 142 5.12 -10.02 -11.34
CA SER A 142 3.84 -10.02 -10.62
C SER A 142 2.65 -10.05 -11.60
N PRO A 143 1.53 -10.72 -11.25
CA PRO A 143 0.39 -10.86 -12.16
C PRO A 143 -0.31 -9.54 -12.51
N VAL A 144 -0.41 -8.65 -11.54
CA VAL A 144 -0.99 -7.31 -11.68
C VAL A 144 -0.18 -6.33 -10.85
N ILE A 145 0.10 -5.16 -11.41
CA ILE A 145 0.82 -4.07 -10.75
C ILE A 145 0.15 -2.76 -11.13
N GLN A 146 -0.03 -1.85 -10.19
CA GLN A 146 -0.38 -0.46 -10.48
C GLN A 146 0.67 0.46 -9.88
N TYR A 147 1.06 1.48 -10.64
CA TYR A 147 1.89 2.59 -10.17
C TYR A 147 1.38 3.87 -10.79
N TYR A 148 0.92 4.77 -9.92
CA TYR A 148 0.16 5.94 -10.32
C TYR A 148 -1.02 5.56 -11.24
N LYS A 149 -1.05 6.11 -12.46
CA LYS A 149 -2.06 5.79 -13.48
C LYS A 149 -1.70 4.60 -14.36
N SER A 150 -0.52 4.00 -14.24
CA SER A 150 -0.12 2.88 -15.08
C SER A 150 -0.49 1.56 -14.41
N VAL A 151 -1.30 0.74 -15.07
CA VAL A 151 -1.67 -0.61 -14.61
C VAL A 151 -1.12 -1.63 -15.59
N ILE A 152 -0.40 -2.61 -15.08
CA ILE A 152 0.21 -3.68 -15.86
C ILE A 152 -0.39 -5.01 -15.42
N GLY A 153 -0.71 -5.86 -16.40
CA GLY A 153 -1.17 -7.21 -16.12
C GLY A 153 -1.34 -8.01 -17.43
N PRO A 154 -2.21 -9.04 -17.44
CA PRO A 154 -2.38 -9.90 -18.61
C PRO A 154 -3.04 -9.19 -19.80
N LEU A 155 -3.66 -8.03 -19.61
CA LEU A 155 -4.21 -7.22 -20.70
C LEU A 155 -3.17 -6.27 -21.32
N GLY A 156 -1.91 -6.35 -20.87
CA GLY A 156 -0.84 -5.43 -21.27
C GLY A 156 -0.73 -4.25 -20.33
N ILE A 157 -0.39 -3.08 -20.89
CA ILE A 157 -0.32 -1.80 -20.18
C ILE A 157 -1.66 -1.09 -20.38
N THR A 158 -2.33 -0.73 -19.30
CA THR A 158 -3.57 0.04 -19.28
C THR A 158 -3.43 1.26 -18.37
N ARG A 159 -4.34 2.23 -18.52
CA ARG A 159 -4.33 3.48 -17.75
C ARG A 159 -5.50 3.53 -16.78
N ALA A 160 -5.21 3.69 -15.50
CA ALA A 160 -6.21 3.84 -14.45
C ALA A 160 -6.95 5.17 -14.53
N LYS A 161 -8.26 5.11 -14.25
CA LYS A 161 -9.15 6.27 -14.05
C LYS A 161 -8.68 7.13 -12.88
N GLU A 162 -8.23 6.49 -11.81
CA GLU A 162 -7.76 7.11 -10.58
C GLU A 162 -6.26 6.88 -10.39
N ASP A 163 -5.58 7.92 -9.92
CA ASP A 163 -4.17 7.87 -9.60
C ASP A 163 -3.96 7.24 -8.22
N ARG A 164 -3.10 6.22 -8.11
CA ARG A 164 -2.83 5.52 -6.84
C ARG A 164 -1.34 5.38 -6.62
N LYS A 165 -0.89 5.81 -5.44
CA LYS A 165 0.50 5.62 -4.99
C LYS A 165 0.81 4.13 -4.84
N SER A 166 2.11 3.79 -4.94
CA SER A 166 2.55 2.38 -4.94
C SER A 166 2.01 1.57 -3.77
N ILE A 167 2.02 2.12 -2.54
CA ILE A 167 1.57 1.41 -1.33
C ILE A 167 0.07 1.10 -1.43
N THR A 168 -0.76 2.11 -1.66
CA THR A 168 -2.22 1.94 -1.80
C THR A 168 -2.60 1.02 -2.96
N ALA A 169 -1.84 1.08 -4.06
CA ALA A 169 -2.01 0.22 -5.22
C ALA A 169 -1.69 -1.24 -4.88
N ASP A 170 -0.55 -1.51 -4.23
CA ASP A 170 -0.13 -2.85 -3.84
C ASP A 170 -1.10 -3.48 -2.83
N GLU A 171 -1.56 -2.71 -1.85
CA GLU A 171 -2.57 -3.13 -0.89
C GLU A 171 -3.90 -3.47 -1.57
N LEU A 172 -4.33 -2.66 -2.55
CA LEU A 172 -5.56 -2.92 -3.29
C LEU A 172 -5.43 -4.17 -4.17
N VAL A 173 -4.28 -4.38 -4.82
CA VAL A 173 -4.01 -5.62 -5.57
C VAL A 173 -4.04 -6.83 -4.63
N SER A 174 -3.44 -6.71 -3.44
CA SER A 174 -3.46 -7.75 -2.41
C SER A 174 -4.89 -8.06 -1.97
N LEU A 175 -5.69 -7.01 -1.70
CA LEU A 175 -7.08 -7.14 -1.36
C LEU A 175 -7.88 -7.88 -2.44
N LEU A 176 -7.76 -7.43 -3.69
CA LEU A 176 -8.49 -8.06 -4.79
C LEU A 176 -8.03 -9.50 -5.01
N SER A 177 -6.78 -9.83 -4.69
CA SER A 177 -6.27 -11.22 -4.75
C SER A 177 -6.83 -12.10 -3.64
N ASP A 178 -7.11 -11.55 -2.46
CA ASP A 178 -7.73 -12.29 -1.34
C ASP A 178 -9.20 -12.68 -1.64
N TYR A 179 -9.92 -11.89 -2.45
CA TYR A 179 -11.37 -12.05 -2.63
C TYR A 179 -11.85 -12.31 -4.05
N ILE A 180 -11.03 -12.09 -5.09
CA ILE A 180 -11.34 -12.52 -6.46
C ILE A 180 -10.73 -13.90 -6.67
N THR A 181 -11.52 -14.92 -6.32
CA THR A 181 -11.18 -16.33 -6.45
C THR A 181 -11.98 -16.95 -7.60
N ASP A 182 -11.70 -18.22 -7.93
CA ASP A 182 -12.48 -18.95 -8.95
C ASP A 182 -13.98 -18.97 -8.60
N ASP A 183 -14.33 -19.00 -7.31
CA ASP A 183 -15.72 -19.05 -6.83
C ASP A 183 -16.45 -17.69 -6.94
N THR A 184 -15.73 -16.58 -6.80
CA THR A 184 -16.31 -15.24 -6.78
C THR A 184 -16.15 -14.51 -8.10
N PHE A 185 -15.29 -14.99 -8.99
CA PHE A 185 -14.90 -14.38 -10.26
C PHE A 185 -16.09 -13.94 -11.12
N ASP A 186 -17.01 -14.85 -11.43
CA ASP A 186 -18.16 -14.56 -12.30
C ASP A 186 -19.07 -13.49 -11.70
N LEU A 187 -19.12 -13.42 -10.38
CA LEU A 187 -19.96 -12.48 -9.64
C LEU A 187 -19.32 -11.10 -9.61
N PHE A 188 -17.99 -11.01 -9.47
CA PHE A 188 -17.28 -9.76 -9.73
C PHE A 188 -17.58 -9.29 -11.15
N LEU A 189 -17.34 -10.14 -12.16
CA LEU A 189 -17.50 -9.78 -13.58
C LEU A 189 -18.92 -9.28 -13.91
N LYS A 190 -19.97 -9.91 -13.38
CA LYS A 190 -21.37 -9.46 -13.54
C LYS A 190 -21.66 -8.07 -12.97
N ASN A 191 -20.92 -7.64 -11.96
CA ASN A 191 -21.07 -6.33 -11.33
C ASN A 191 -20.15 -5.26 -11.93
N VAL A 192 -19.26 -5.64 -12.85
CA VAL A 192 -18.41 -4.70 -13.59
C VAL A 192 -19.14 -4.32 -14.89
N ILE A 193 -19.98 -3.28 -14.81
CA ILE A 193 -20.99 -2.91 -15.83
C ILE A 193 -20.39 -2.46 -17.19
N ASP A 194 -19.17 -1.92 -17.20
CA ASP A 194 -18.60 -1.20 -18.36
C ASP A 194 -17.40 -1.89 -19.03
N VAL A 195 -17.18 -3.18 -18.76
CA VAL A 195 -16.03 -3.88 -19.33
C VAL A 195 -16.36 -4.36 -20.72
N ASN A 196 -15.50 -4.03 -21.68
CA ASN A 196 -15.47 -4.72 -22.94
C ASN A 196 -15.01 -6.18 -22.71
N VAL A 197 -15.97 -7.08 -22.45
CA VAL A 197 -15.76 -8.52 -22.22
C VAL A 197 -14.99 -9.16 -23.38
N ASP A 198 -14.98 -8.55 -24.57
CA ASP A 198 -14.15 -9.00 -25.70
C ASP A 198 -12.65 -9.00 -25.38
N LEU A 199 -12.19 -8.19 -24.42
CA LEU A 199 -10.80 -8.21 -23.95
C LEU A 199 -10.43 -9.53 -23.24
N LEU A 200 -11.43 -10.26 -22.73
CA LEU A 200 -11.27 -11.51 -21.99
C LEU A 200 -11.38 -12.75 -22.88
N LYS A 201 -12.06 -12.67 -24.03
CA LYS A 201 -12.42 -13.83 -24.89
C LYS A 201 -11.23 -14.67 -25.38
N ASN A 202 -10.03 -14.09 -25.42
CA ASN A 202 -8.81 -14.76 -25.92
C ASN A 202 -7.76 -15.00 -24.84
N LEU A 203 -8.11 -14.79 -23.57
CA LEU A 203 -7.18 -14.96 -22.46
C LEU A 203 -7.15 -16.42 -22.00
N ASN A 204 -5.99 -16.85 -21.48
CA ASN A 204 -5.89 -18.15 -20.82
C ASN A 204 -6.72 -18.14 -19.51
N GLU A 205 -7.42 -19.22 -19.20
CA GLU A 205 -8.22 -19.36 -17.96
C GLU A 205 -7.41 -19.01 -16.71
N LYS A 206 -6.14 -19.42 -16.63
CA LYS A 206 -5.24 -19.14 -15.50
C LYS A 206 -4.90 -17.65 -15.32
N LEU A 207 -5.23 -16.81 -16.31
CA LEU A 207 -5.00 -15.37 -16.28
C LEU A 207 -6.29 -14.56 -16.08
N MET A 208 -7.46 -15.22 -16.07
CA MET A 208 -8.75 -14.53 -16.02
C MET A 208 -8.93 -13.74 -14.72
N LEU A 209 -8.58 -14.33 -13.57
CA LEU A 209 -8.63 -13.66 -12.27
C LEU A 209 -7.81 -12.35 -12.28
N PHE A 210 -6.57 -12.42 -12.77
CA PHE A 210 -5.67 -11.26 -12.86
C PHE A 210 -6.15 -10.22 -13.88
N ALA A 211 -6.83 -10.64 -14.95
CA ALA A 211 -7.41 -9.70 -15.90
C ALA A 211 -8.55 -8.90 -15.28
N VAL A 212 -9.42 -9.53 -14.49
CA VAL A 212 -10.50 -8.82 -13.78
C VAL A 212 -9.95 -7.86 -12.74
N GLN A 213 -8.90 -8.25 -12.00
CA GLN A 213 -8.19 -7.33 -11.12
C GLN A 213 -7.66 -6.11 -11.90
N GLN A 214 -6.97 -6.33 -13.02
CA GLN A 214 -6.48 -5.24 -13.87
C GLN A 214 -7.62 -4.36 -14.38
N ILE A 215 -8.77 -4.93 -14.76
CA ILE A 215 -9.94 -4.20 -15.23
C ILE A 215 -10.51 -3.29 -14.12
N LEU A 216 -10.64 -3.79 -12.90
CA LEU A 216 -11.12 -3.01 -11.76
C LEU A 216 -10.18 -1.83 -11.49
N LEU A 217 -8.88 -2.08 -11.40
CA LEU A 217 -7.87 -1.03 -11.19
C LEU A 217 -7.85 0.01 -12.32
N THR A 218 -8.09 -0.42 -13.56
CA THR A 218 -8.09 0.43 -14.75
C THR A 218 -9.31 1.34 -14.81
N ASN A 219 -10.51 0.79 -14.60
CA ASN A 219 -11.76 1.46 -14.99
C ASN A 219 -12.55 2.07 -13.83
N TYR A 220 -12.24 1.68 -12.59
CA TYR A 220 -13.03 2.06 -11.41
C TYR A 220 -12.19 2.89 -10.44
N THR A 221 -12.83 3.86 -9.78
CA THR A 221 -12.26 4.56 -8.61
C THR A 221 -12.40 3.70 -7.36
N MET A 222 -11.69 4.04 -6.28
CA MET A 222 -11.77 3.32 -5.01
C MET A 222 -13.20 3.30 -4.43
N SER A 223 -13.95 4.41 -4.61
CA SER A 223 -15.36 4.49 -4.20
C SER A 223 -16.25 3.53 -5.00
N GLU A 224 -16.03 3.43 -6.31
CA GLU A 224 -16.79 2.50 -7.17
C GLU A 224 -16.42 1.04 -6.85
N ILE A 225 -15.14 0.74 -6.61
CA ILE A 225 -14.67 -0.59 -6.16
C ILE A 225 -15.30 -0.95 -4.81
N SER A 226 -15.31 -0.03 -3.84
CA SER A 226 -15.96 -0.21 -2.54
C SER A 226 -17.45 -0.52 -2.69
N THR A 227 -18.14 0.15 -3.60
CA THR A 227 -19.57 -0.11 -3.87
C THR A 227 -19.79 -1.53 -4.40
N ILE A 228 -18.99 -1.97 -5.38
CA ILE A 228 -19.06 -3.34 -5.92
C ILE A 228 -18.76 -4.35 -4.81
N PHE A 229 -17.70 -4.12 -4.03
CA PHE A 229 -17.26 -5.01 -2.97
C PHE A 229 -18.33 -5.13 -1.87
N ASN A 230 -18.91 -4.02 -1.43
CA ASN A 230 -19.94 -4.00 -0.40
C ASN A 230 -21.24 -4.66 -0.85
N LYS A 231 -21.58 -4.54 -2.13
CA LYS A 231 -22.70 -5.31 -2.71
C LYS A 231 -22.45 -6.80 -2.60
N LEU A 232 -21.26 -7.28 -2.98
CA LEU A 232 -20.91 -8.70 -2.90
C LEU A 232 -20.85 -9.22 -1.45
N VAL A 233 -20.43 -8.37 -0.51
CA VAL A 233 -20.55 -8.68 0.93
C VAL A 233 -22.01 -8.79 1.31
N GLY A 234 -22.86 -7.81 0.96
CA GLY A 234 -24.29 -7.82 1.27
C GLY A 234 -25.06 -9.01 0.67
N ASP A 235 -24.66 -9.46 -0.52
CA ASP A 235 -25.19 -10.65 -1.19
C ASP A 235 -24.65 -11.97 -0.58
N LYS A 236 -23.82 -11.88 0.47
CA LYS A 236 -23.16 -12.99 1.18
C LYS A 236 -22.24 -13.85 0.30
N ILE A 237 -21.75 -13.27 -0.79
CA ILE A 237 -20.79 -13.90 -1.69
C ILE A 237 -19.40 -13.82 -1.08
N ILE A 238 -19.06 -12.65 -0.51
CA ILE A 238 -17.81 -12.41 0.19
C ILE A 238 -18.07 -12.46 1.69
N LYS A 239 -17.31 -13.29 2.40
CA LYS A 239 -17.33 -13.32 3.86
C LYS A 239 -16.02 -12.76 4.42
N ILE A 240 -16.16 -11.78 5.31
CA ILE A 240 -15.05 -11.14 6.00
C ILE A 240 -15.18 -11.48 7.48
N ASN A 241 -14.19 -12.19 8.02
CA ASN A 241 -14.23 -12.65 9.41
C ASN A 241 -13.48 -11.70 10.36
N GLU A 242 -12.56 -10.89 9.83
CA GLU A 242 -11.66 -10.06 10.61
C GLU A 242 -11.55 -8.67 10.02
N VAL A 243 -11.32 -7.68 10.88
CA VAL A 243 -11.05 -6.31 10.45
C VAL A 243 -9.63 -6.23 9.93
N LYS A 244 -9.45 -5.77 8.69
CA LYS A 244 -8.14 -5.49 8.09
C LYS A 244 -8.06 -4.02 7.72
N ARG A 245 -6.98 -3.35 8.08
CA ARG A 245 -6.73 -1.96 7.71
C ARG A 245 -5.64 -1.86 6.67
N TYR A 246 -5.82 -0.92 5.77
CA TYR A 246 -4.93 -0.57 4.67
C TYR A 246 -4.81 0.95 4.61
N TRP A 247 -3.86 1.45 3.82
CA TRP A 247 -3.70 2.86 3.58
C TRP A 247 -4.93 3.45 2.85
N GLY A 248 -5.73 4.23 3.57
CA GLY A 248 -6.89 4.93 3.02
C GLY A 248 -8.19 4.11 2.99
N TYR A 249 -8.21 2.90 3.56
CA TYR A 249 -9.45 2.13 3.70
C TYR A 249 -9.35 1.02 4.76
N THR A 250 -10.50 0.68 5.33
CA THR A 250 -10.68 -0.41 6.29
C THR A 250 -11.68 -1.43 5.79
N ILE A 251 -11.37 -2.71 5.95
CA ILE A 251 -12.25 -3.83 5.63
C ILE A 251 -12.79 -4.41 6.91
N THR A 252 -14.10 -4.56 6.95
CA THR A 252 -14.84 -5.06 8.11
C THR A 252 -15.79 -6.17 7.67
N PRO A 253 -16.33 -6.97 8.61
CA PRO A 253 -17.49 -7.82 8.35
C PRO A 253 -18.68 -7.11 7.68
N CYS A 254 -18.77 -5.78 7.81
CA CYS A 254 -19.78 -4.95 7.16
C CYS A 254 -19.38 -4.36 5.80
N GLY A 255 -18.24 -4.80 5.24
CA GLY A 255 -17.72 -4.36 3.95
C GLY A 255 -16.46 -3.50 4.03
N LEU A 256 -16.04 -3.03 2.86
CA LEU A 256 -14.96 -2.09 2.59
C LEU A 256 -15.42 -0.65 2.84
N ILE A 257 -14.82 0.01 3.82
CA ILE A 257 -15.02 1.41 4.20
C ILE A 257 -13.81 2.19 3.71
N VAL A 258 -14.01 3.11 2.77
CA VAL A 258 -12.95 4.01 2.28
C VAL A 258 -12.87 5.22 3.20
N ASP A 259 -11.67 5.63 3.57
CA ASP A 259 -11.45 6.79 4.43
C ASP A 259 -11.92 8.06 3.72
N THR A 260 -12.55 8.97 4.47
CA THR A 260 -13.16 10.19 3.93
C THR A 260 -12.50 11.41 4.54
N GLU A 261 -12.27 12.45 3.74
CA GLU A 261 -11.74 13.75 4.22
C GLU A 261 -12.79 14.60 4.98
N SER A 262 -14.02 14.11 5.16
CA SER A 262 -15.08 14.84 5.86
C SER A 262 -14.85 14.88 7.37
N ASP A 263 -15.24 15.99 8.01
CA ASP A 263 -15.20 16.15 9.47
C ASP A 263 -16.08 15.09 10.16
N PRO A 264 -15.46 14.12 10.89
CA PRO A 264 -16.22 13.04 11.53
C PRO A 264 -17.09 13.52 12.68
N ILE A 265 -16.71 14.61 13.36
CA ILE A 265 -17.51 15.21 14.43
C ILE A 265 -18.78 15.79 13.83
N GLN A 266 -18.68 16.54 12.74
CA GLN A 266 -19.86 17.08 12.06
C GLN A 266 -20.77 15.97 11.52
N ASN A 267 -20.21 14.86 11.04
CA ASN A 267 -21.00 13.70 10.63
C ASN A 267 -21.77 13.09 11.80
N LEU A 268 -21.15 12.95 12.98
CA LEU A 268 -21.83 12.47 14.19
C LEU A 268 -22.92 13.44 14.66
N VAL A 269 -22.67 14.76 14.63
CA VAL A 269 -23.67 15.79 14.92
C VAL A 269 -24.90 15.62 14.02
N ASN A 270 -24.67 15.45 12.71
CA ASN A 270 -25.74 15.24 11.74
C ASN A 270 -26.52 13.95 12.03
N VAL A 271 -25.85 12.89 12.49
CA VAL A 271 -26.53 11.64 12.88
C VAL A 271 -27.43 11.87 14.08
N LEU A 272 -26.92 12.49 15.15
CA LEU A 272 -27.68 12.75 16.38
C LEU A 272 -28.90 13.61 16.09
N MET A 273 -28.71 14.74 15.40
CA MET A 273 -29.78 15.70 15.05
C MET A 273 -30.86 15.11 14.15
N ASN A 274 -30.53 14.11 13.32
CA ASN A 274 -31.50 13.47 12.43
C ASN A 274 -32.21 12.28 13.05
N LYS A 275 -31.66 11.68 14.11
CA LYS A 275 -32.17 10.44 14.70
C LYS A 275 -32.83 10.62 16.05
N ILE A 276 -32.41 11.63 16.81
CA ILE A 276 -32.93 11.91 18.14
C ILE A 276 -33.80 13.17 18.06
N PRO A 277 -35.02 13.17 18.61
CA PRO A 277 -35.86 14.37 18.64
C PRO A 277 -35.14 15.56 19.27
N ASN A 278 -35.22 16.73 18.63
CA ASN A 278 -34.51 17.94 19.08
C ASN A 278 -34.81 18.32 20.55
N ASN A 279 -36.03 18.08 21.03
CA ASN A 279 -36.41 18.32 22.42
C ASN A 279 -35.70 17.38 23.40
N GLU A 280 -35.52 16.11 23.04
CA GLU A 280 -34.82 15.13 23.87
C GLU A 280 -33.32 15.46 23.95
N LEU A 281 -32.70 15.78 22.80
CA LEU A 281 -31.32 16.27 22.75
C LEU A 281 -31.13 17.54 23.59
N ASP A 282 -32.06 18.50 23.48
CA ASP A 282 -31.97 19.76 24.23
C ASP A 282 -32.01 19.53 25.75
N GLU A 283 -32.92 18.67 26.23
CA GLU A 283 -33.01 18.31 27.65
C GLU A 283 -31.75 17.62 28.17
N GLU A 284 -31.17 16.71 27.39
CA GLU A 284 -29.93 16.01 27.75
C GLU A 284 -28.73 16.96 27.82
N LEU A 285 -28.57 17.82 26.80
CA LEU A 285 -27.50 18.81 26.74
C LEU A 285 -27.56 19.80 27.90
N ILE A 286 -28.76 20.25 28.28
CA ILE A 286 -28.95 21.12 29.46
C ILE A 286 -28.49 20.40 30.74
N LYS A 287 -28.82 19.12 30.92
CA LYS A 287 -28.35 18.31 32.07
C LYS A 287 -26.83 18.13 32.07
N GLY A 288 -26.22 18.02 30.89
CA GLY A 288 -24.77 17.91 30.68
C GLY A 288 -23.99 19.23 30.81
N GLY A 289 -24.67 20.36 31.08
CA GLY A 289 -24.03 21.67 31.25
C GLY A 289 -23.93 22.51 29.97
N PHE A 290 -24.50 22.06 28.86
CA PHE A 290 -24.59 22.79 27.59
C PHE A 290 -25.94 23.54 27.51
N ALA A 291 -26.14 24.55 28.36
CA ALA A 291 -27.44 25.22 28.50
C ALA A 291 -27.68 26.42 27.55
N SER A 292 -26.66 26.88 26.83
CA SER A 292 -26.76 28.11 26.01
C SER A 292 -26.19 27.92 24.60
N GLY A 293 -26.76 28.66 23.64
CA GLY A 293 -26.36 28.65 22.23
C GLY A 293 -27.26 27.80 21.33
N PRO A 294 -27.04 27.84 20.00
CA PRO A 294 -27.76 27.00 19.04
C PRO A 294 -27.64 25.51 19.37
N LEU A 295 -28.71 24.73 19.14
CA LEU A 295 -28.71 23.29 19.43
C LEU A 295 -27.58 22.55 18.70
N SER A 296 -27.34 22.86 17.42
CA SER A 296 -26.25 22.28 16.62
C SER A 296 -24.87 22.45 17.27
N ASP A 297 -24.60 23.65 17.79
CA ASP A 297 -23.30 23.99 18.35
C ASP A 297 -23.09 23.30 19.70
N ARG A 298 -24.18 23.11 20.46
CA ARG A 298 -24.17 22.36 21.70
C ARG A 298 -23.97 20.86 21.47
N VAL A 299 -24.64 20.27 20.46
CA VAL A 299 -24.39 18.88 20.04
C VAL A 299 -22.96 18.71 19.55
N TYR A 300 -22.44 19.67 18.78
CA TYR A 300 -21.03 19.67 18.37
C TYR A 300 -20.10 19.71 19.60
N GLY A 301 -20.40 20.57 20.58
CA GLY A 301 -19.67 20.64 21.85
C GLY A 301 -19.69 19.32 22.62
N LEU A 302 -20.81 18.61 22.66
CA LEU A 302 -20.90 17.26 23.23
C LEU A 302 -19.97 16.28 22.50
N CYS A 303 -20.06 16.23 21.17
CA CYS A 303 -19.24 15.34 20.33
C CYS A 303 -17.74 15.59 20.43
N VAL A 304 -17.31 16.82 20.74
CA VAL A 304 -15.90 17.16 20.96
C VAL A 304 -15.42 16.70 22.35
N ASN A 305 -16.27 16.82 23.37
CA ASN A 305 -15.87 16.61 24.76
C ASN A 305 -16.01 15.15 25.21
N GLU A 306 -16.87 14.37 24.57
CA GLU A 306 -17.14 12.98 24.91
C GLU A 306 -16.63 12.03 23.82
N LYS A 307 -16.23 10.80 24.20
CA LYS A 307 -15.79 9.82 23.22
C LYS A 307 -16.97 9.41 22.33
N PRO A 308 -16.81 9.36 21.00
CA PRO A 308 -17.88 8.97 20.08
C PRO A 308 -18.46 7.58 20.38
N GLU A 309 -17.63 6.65 20.85
CA GLU A 309 -18.06 5.31 21.29
C GLU A 309 -19.07 5.38 22.45
N GLN A 310 -18.87 6.30 23.40
CA GLN A 310 -19.74 6.47 24.56
C GLN A 310 -21.06 7.12 24.17
N ILE A 311 -21.01 8.12 23.30
CA ILE A 311 -22.21 8.76 22.74
C ILE A 311 -23.05 7.72 21.98
N LEU A 312 -22.43 6.95 21.09
CA LEU A 312 -23.15 5.92 20.32
C LEU A 312 -23.73 4.81 21.21
N ASP A 313 -23.01 4.40 22.26
CA ASP A 313 -23.50 3.40 23.20
C ASP A 313 -24.68 3.91 24.04
N ARG A 314 -24.64 5.17 24.48
CA ARG A 314 -25.70 5.80 25.28
C ARG A 314 -26.96 6.07 24.46
N GLU A 315 -26.81 6.69 23.29
CA GLU A 315 -27.94 7.21 22.51
C GLU A 315 -28.61 6.16 21.62
N PHE A 316 -27.91 5.08 21.28
CA PHE A 316 -28.42 4.09 20.34
C PHE A 316 -28.45 2.69 20.93
N GLY A 317 -29.63 2.07 20.93
CA GLY A 317 -29.77 0.64 21.10
C GLY A 317 -29.13 -0.12 19.94
N LYS A 318 -28.88 -1.43 20.12
CA LYS A 318 -28.32 -2.27 19.04
C LYS A 318 -29.19 -2.25 17.77
N SER A 319 -30.52 -2.20 17.91
CA SER A 319 -31.43 -2.12 16.76
C SER A 319 -31.27 -0.79 16.01
N ASP A 320 -31.13 0.31 16.75
CA ASP A 320 -30.98 1.65 16.17
C ASP A 320 -29.63 1.80 15.47
N LEU A 321 -28.55 1.27 16.07
CA LEU A 321 -27.24 1.17 15.43
C LEU A 321 -27.29 0.37 14.14
N LYS A 322 -28.06 -0.74 14.10
CA LYS A 322 -28.23 -1.52 12.86
C LYS A 322 -28.94 -0.69 11.78
N GLN A 323 -29.99 0.03 12.15
CA GLN A 323 -30.69 0.89 11.20
C GLN A 323 -29.80 2.03 10.69
N LEU A 324 -29.03 2.65 11.59
CA LEU A 324 -28.06 3.69 11.26
C LEU A 324 -27.00 3.15 10.30
N ALA A 325 -26.36 2.03 10.63
CA ALA A 325 -25.36 1.38 9.80
C ALA A 325 -25.88 1.10 8.38
N ARG A 326 -27.11 0.57 8.23
CA ARG A 326 -27.74 0.39 6.91
C ARG A 326 -27.92 1.70 6.17
N SER A 327 -28.37 2.76 6.85
CA SER A 327 -28.55 4.08 6.23
C SER A 327 -27.22 4.71 5.77
N LEU A 328 -26.11 4.33 6.41
CA LEU A 328 -24.76 4.70 6.01
C LEU A 328 -24.19 3.80 4.90
N GLY A 329 -24.92 2.76 4.46
CA GLY A 329 -24.50 1.86 3.38
C GLY A 329 -23.55 0.74 3.83
N LEU A 330 -23.52 0.40 5.12
CA LEU A 330 -22.83 -0.79 5.61
C LEU A 330 -23.61 -2.06 5.23
N ALA A 331 -22.90 -3.07 4.74
CA ALA A 331 -23.45 -4.37 4.34
C ALA A 331 -23.50 -5.35 5.53
N ASN A 332 -24.28 -6.43 5.43
CA ASN A 332 -24.33 -7.53 6.43
C ASN A 332 -24.47 -7.13 7.91
N VAL A 333 -24.99 -5.93 8.17
CA VAL A 333 -25.16 -5.36 9.51
C VAL A 333 -25.95 -6.29 10.43
N ASP A 334 -26.86 -7.08 9.88
CA ASP A 334 -27.69 -8.00 10.64
C ASP A 334 -26.93 -9.16 11.28
N GLU A 335 -25.80 -9.56 10.70
CA GLU A 335 -24.96 -10.65 11.20
C GLU A 335 -24.09 -10.22 12.40
N ILE A 336 -23.97 -8.91 12.64
CA ILE A 336 -23.17 -8.39 13.74
C ILE A 336 -23.96 -8.52 15.05
N SER A 337 -23.48 -9.44 15.90
CA SER A 337 -24.07 -9.73 17.20
C SER A 337 -23.55 -8.81 18.31
N ASP A 338 -22.32 -8.33 18.21
CA ASP A 338 -21.73 -7.44 19.21
C ASP A 338 -22.11 -5.97 18.95
N LYS A 339 -22.61 -5.29 20.00
CA LYS A 339 -22.97 -3.87 19.92
C LYS A 339 -21.72 -3.00 19.74
N ASN A 340 -20.63 -3.35 20.41
CA ASN A 340 -19.39 -2.56 20.37
C ASN A 340 -18.75 -2.60 18.98
N ALA A 341 -18.64 -3.79 18.38
CA ALA A 341 -18.19 -3.93 17.00
C ALA A 341 -19.06 -3.11 16.02
N LEU A 342 -20.38 -3.10 16.22
CA LEU A 342 -21.29 -2.33 15.37
C LEU A 342 -21.07 -0.81 15.53
N SER A 343 -20.89 -0.31 16.75
CA SER A 343 -20.54 1.09 17.01
C SER A 343 -19.22 1.47 16.32
N GLN A 344 -18.20 0.62 16.40
CA GLN A 344 -16.91 0.81 15.73
C GLN A 344 -17.06 0.92 14.20
N TYR A 345 -17.87 0.07 13.58
CA TYR A 345 -18.09 0.12 12.13
C TYR A 345 -18.87 1.37 11.70
N VAL A 346 -19.85 1.81 12.51
CA VAL A 346 -20.55 3.09 12.30
C VAL A 346 -19.55 4.25 12.38
N MET A 347 -18.70 4.27 13.40
CA MET A 347 -17.67 5.30 13.57
C MET A 347 -16.72 5.39 12.38
N LEU A 348 -16.19 4.24 11.93
CA LEU A 348 -15.36 4.18 10.72
C LEU A 348 -16.10 4.79 9.52
N LYS A 349 -17.39 4.46 9.37
CA LYS A 349 -18.20 4.97 8.25
C LYS A 349 -18.51 6.46 8.36
N LEU A 350 -18.52 7.03 9.56
CA LEU A 350 -18.64 8.47 9.80
C LEU A 350 -17.31 9.22 9.58
N GLY A 351 -16.21 8.50 9.31
CA GLY A 351 -14.88 9.08 9.08
C GLY A 351 -13.99 9.12 10.31
N PHE A 352 -14.39 8.51 11.44
CA PHE A 352 -13.50 8.40 12.59
C PHE A 352 -12.44 7.33 12.35
N THR A 353 -11.19 7.65 12.66
CA THR A 353 -10.13 6.66 12.79
C THR A 353 -10.21 5.99 14.15
N LEU A 354 -10.43 4.67 14.22
CA LEU A 354 -10.32 3.97 15.51
C LEU A 354 -8.84 3.80 15.87
N PRO A 355 -8.45 3.87 17.15
CA PRO A 355 -7.08 3.55 17.56
C PRO A 355 -6.72 2.12 17.16
N GLN A 356 -5.55 1.93 16.54
CA GLN A 356 -5.06 0.60 16.19
C GLN A 356 -4.54 -0.11 17.45
N THR A 357 -4.67 -1.43 17.51
CA THR A 357 -3.91 -2.23 18.47
C THR A 357 -2.48 -2.37 17.95
N PRO A 358 -1.46 -1.98 18.73
CA PRO A 358 -0.08 -2.12 18.29
C PRO A 358 0.24 -3.59 18.02
N TRP A 359 0.78 -3.85 16.83
CA TRP A 359 1.11 -5.20 16.37
C TRP A 359 2.61 -5.32 16.18
N GLY A 360 3.25 -6.33 16.75
CA GLY A 360 4.70 -6.49 16.70
C GLY A 360 5.15 -7.91 17.04
N ILE A 361 6.28 -8.00 17.72
CA ILE A 361 6.95 -9.27 17.97
C ILE A 361 6.23 -10.17 18.98
N LEU A 362 5.52 -9.59 19.96
CA LEU A 362 4.72 -10.38 20.92
C LEU A 362 3.53 -11.02 20.21
N ASN A 363 2.85 -10.29 19.34
CA ASN A 363 1.74 -10.80 18.54
C ASN A 363 2.23 -11.87 17.55
N TYR A 364 3.39 -11.68 16.92
CA TYR A 364 4.01 -12.73 16.11
C TYR A 364 4.30 -14.00 16.92
N CYS A 365 4.77 -13.86 18.17
CA CYS A 365 4.97 -15.02 19.04
C CYS A 365 3.65 -15.73 19.37
N ILE A 366 2.58 -14.98 19.67
CA ILE A 366 1.24 -15.54 19.93
C ILE A 366 0.74 -16.32 18.71
N ASP A 367 0.85 -15.75 17.50
CA ASP A 367 0.45 -16.42 16.28
C ASP A 367 1.27 -17.68 16.00
N LEU A 368 2.59 -17.65 16.24
CA LEU A 368 3.45 -18.83 16.07
C LEU A 368 3.10 -19.94 17.07
N GLU A 369 2.80 -19.61 18.31
CA GLU A 369 2.35 -20.58 19.31
C GLU A 369 0.96 -21.13 18.94
N ARG A 370 0.05 -20.31 18.38
CA ARG A 370 -1.22 -20.79 17.81
C ARG A 370 -0.97 -21.79 16.68
N TYR A 371 -0.08 -21.47 15.73
CA TYR A 371 0.28 -22.39 14.64
C TYR A 371 0.99 -23.65 15.13
N LYS A 372 1.74 -23.57 16.23
CA LYS A 372 2.29 -24.76 16.91
C LYS A 372 1.17 -25.67 17.40
N THR A 373 0.14 -25.12 18.04
CA THR A 373 -1.04 -25.87 18.49
C THR A 373 -1.83 -26.44 17.32
N GLU A 374 -2.08 -25.66 16.27
CA GLU A 374 -2.74 -26.12 15.05
C GLU A 374 -1.98 -27.28 14.40
N LEU A 375 -0.65 -27.16 14.27
CA LEU A 375 0.19 -28.20 13.67
C LEU A 375 0.08 -29.52 14.44
N ASN A 376 0.16 -29.47 15.78
CA ASN A 376 0.04 -30.65 16.63
C ASN A 376 -1.33 -31.34 16.54
N ASN A 377 -2.38 -30.59 16.17
CA ASN A 377 -3.75 -31.09 16.06
C ASN A 377 -4.15 -31.42 14.61
N SER A 378 -3.35 -31.02 13.62
CA SER A 378 -3.66 -31.19 12.20
C SER A 378 -3.28 -32.58 11.68
N THR A 379 -4.09 -33.12 10.77
CA THR A 379 -3.79 -34.33 10.00
C THR A 379 -3.64 -33.97 8.52
N GLY A 380 -2.51 -33.37 8.15
CA GLY A 380 -2.10 -33.19 6.75
C GLY A 380 -2.07 -31.76 6.20
N ASP A 381 -2.32 -30.72 6.99
CA ASP A 381 -2.22 -29.29 6.58
C ASP A 381 -0.87 -28.64 6.95
N GLU A 382 0.19 -29.44 7.09
CA GLU A 382 1.50 -28.95 7.56
C GLU A 382 2.08 -27.88 6.63
N ILE A 383 1.91 -28.05 5.31
CA ILE A 383 2.43 -27.12 4.29
C ILE A 383 1.72 -25.76 4.40
N GLY A 384 0.40 -25.76 4.57
CA GLY A 384 -0.39 -24.53 4.72
C GLY A 384 0.01 -23.76 5.98
N ILE A 385 0.13 -24.46 7.11
CA ILE A 385 0.56 -23.87 8.39
C ILE A 385 1.97 -23.29 8.28
N ILE A 386 2.93 -24.05 7.74
CA ILE A 386 4.32 -23.58 7.60
C ILE A 386 4.44 -22.41 6.63
N THR A 387 3.60 -22.35 5.60
CA THR A 387 3.56 -21.18 4.72
C THR A 387 3.16 -19.92 5.48
N LYS A 388 2.17 -19.99 6.38
CA LYS A 388 1.78 -18.87 7.26
C LYS A 388 2.90 -18.48 8.25
N VAL A 389 3.65 -19.46 8.74
CA VAL A 389 4.84 -19.22 9.59
C VAL A 389 5.90 -18.41 8.84
N TYR A 390 6.19 -18.76 7.58
CA TYR A 390 7.13 -17.98 6.77
C TYR A 390 6.65 -16.55 6.49
N VAL A 391 5.34 -16.33 6.36
CA VAL A 391 4.78 -14.98 6.29
C VAL A 391 5.13 -14.21 7.57
N ILE A 392 4.91 -14.77 8.76
CA ILE A 392 5.27 -14.12 10.04
C ILE A 392 6.77 -13.80 10.13
N ILE A 393 7.64 -14.70 9.66
CA ILE A 393 9.09 -14.44 9.64
C ILE A 393 9.41 -13.27 8.69
N GLU A 394 8.78 -13.24 7.51
CA GLU A 394 8.97 -12.17 6.53
C GLU A 394 8.55 -10.81 7.11
N LYS A 395 7.39 -10.79 7.76
CA LYS A 395 6.84 -9.66 8.51
C LYS A 395 7.85 -9.12 9.53
N MET A 396 8.30 -9.96 10.46
CA MET A 396 9.32 -9.59 11.45
C MET A 396 10.61 -9.06 10.82
N LEU A 397 11.07 -9.67 9.72
CA LEU A 397 12.28 -9.20 9.03
C LEU A 397 12.11 -7.83 8.39
N LYS A 398 10.95 -7.55 7.79
CA LYS A 398 10.63 -6.24 7.22
C LYS A 398 10.64 -5.15 8.29
N ASP A 399 10.04 -5.41 9.45
CA ASP A 399 10.06 -4.48 10.60
C ASP A 399 11.50 -4.14 11.03
N LEU A 400 12.34 -5.16 11.23
CA LEU A 400 13.75 -4.97 11.58
C LEU A 400 14.51 -4.20 10.50
N ILE A 401 14.43 -4.67 9.24
CA ILE A 401 15.22 -4.11 8.14
C ILE A 401 14.86 -2.66 7.91
N TYR A 402 13.58 -2.31 7.91
CA TYR A 402 13.16 -0.94 7.64
C TYR A 402 13.60 0.00 8.75
N PHE A 403 13.36 -0.38 10.01
CA PHE A 403 13.76 0.41 11.16
C PHE A 403 15.27 0.68 11.18
N TYR A 404 16.09 -0.34 10.96
CA TYR A 404 17.55 -0.20 11.00
C TYR A 404 18.14 0.39 9.71
N SER A 405 17.48 0.19 8.56
CA SER A 405 17.85 0.90 7.32
C SER A 405 17.63 2.39 7.47
N PHE A 406 16.55 2.81 8.15
CA PHE A 406 16.32 4.22 8.46
C PHE A 406 17.49 4.81 9.29
N ILE A 407 17.98 4.07 10.29
CA ILE A 407 19.13 4.49 11.10
C ILE A 407 20.40 4.63 10.25
N VAL A 408 20.68 3.67 9.38
CA VAL A 408 21.89 3.63 8.54
C VAL A 408 21.85 4.68 7.43
N VAL A 409 20.68 4.94 6.86
CA VAL A 409 20.53 5.77 5.64
C VAL A 409 20.42 7.24 5.96
N THR A 410 19.90 7.57 7.14
CA THR A 410 19.71 8.93 7.58
C THR A 410 21.03 9.49 8.10
N ASP A 411 21.88 10.02 7.20
CA ASP A 411 23.10 10.80 7.52
C ASP A 411 22.82 11.98 8.50
N LEU A 412 21.54 12.28 8.75
CA LEU A 412 20.98 13.42 9.46
C LEU A 412 20.86 13.27 10.98
N PHE A 413 21.14 12.10 11.59
CA PHE A 413 21.16 11.98 13.06
C PHE A 413 22.16 12.93 13.74
N MET A 414 23.10 13.52 12.97
CA MET A 414 24.07 14.49 13.45
C MET A 414 23.60 15.96 13.42
N LYS A 415 22.50 16.35 12.75
CA LYS A 415 22.24 17.80 12.55
C LYS A 415 20.85 18.38 12.71
N ASN A 416 19.74 17.65 12.65
CA ASN A 416 18.40 18.10 13.11
C ASN A 416 17.38 16.98 12.87
N TYR A 417 16.54 16.70 13.86
CA TYR A 417 15.36 15.83 13.74
C TYR A 417 14.28 16.58 12.95
N VAL A 418 14.33 16.60 11.62
CA VAL A 418 13.23 17.12 10.80
C VAL A 418 13.15 16.38 9.46
N GLU A 419 11.96 15.88 9.18
CA GLU A 419 11.38 15.49 7.88
C GLU A 419 12.26 14.70 6.92
N ILE A 420 12.01 13.39 6.86
CA ILE A 420 12.06 12.71 5.57
C ILE A 420 10.72 12.01 5.37
N ILE A 421 9.96 12.54 4.41
CA ILE A 421 8.72 11.99 3.86
C ILE A 421 9.03 10.64 3.19
N ASP A 422 8.19 9.63 3.43
CA ASP A 422 8.35 8.21 3.07
C ASP A 422 8.90 7.93 1.66
N GLU A 423 8.49 8.69 0.65
CA GLU A 423 8.89 8.45 -0.75
C GLU A 423 10.41 8.63 -0.96
N LYS A 424 11.04 9.59 -0.27
CA LYS A 424 12.49 9.80 -0.35
C LYS A 424 13.26 8.78 0.48
N ILE A 425 12.66 8.19 1.53
CA ILE A 425 13.32 7.20 2.38
C ILE A 425 13.55 5.93 1.59
N ASN A 426 12.52 5.39 0.93
CA ASN A 426 12.66 4.17 0.13
C ASN A 426 13.66 4.34 -1.01
N GLU A 427 13.63 5.48 -1.72
CA GLU A 427 14.63 5.82 -2.73
C GLU A 427 16.05 5.86 -2.14
N ARG A 428 16.25 6.56 -1.02
CA ARG A 428 17.56 6.63 -0.35
C ARG A 428 18.03 5.27 0.18
N ILE A 429 17.13 4.45 0.72
CA ILE A 429 17.43 3.09 1.15
C ILE A 429 17.90 2.28 -0.05
N ARG A 430 17.18 2.32 -1.18
CA ARG A 430 17.58 1.64 -2.41
C ARG A 430 18.93 2.12 -2.92
N GLU A 431 19.16 3.42 -2.97
CA GLU A 431 20.42 4.00 -3.45
C GLU A 431 21.60 3.61 -2.54
N LYS A 432 21.50 3.89 -1.24
CA LYS A 432 22.60 3.71 -0.28
C LYS A 432 22.86 2.24 0.05
N LEU A 433 21.83 1.40 0.06
CA LEU A 433 21.98 -0.04 0.25
C LEU A 433 22.05 -0.81 -1.08
N SER A 434 22.05 -0.12 -2.22
CA SER A 434 22.14 -0.71 -3.57
C SER A 434 21.12 -1.84 -3.79
N LEU A 435 19.87 -1.59 -3.42
CA LEU A 435 18.77 -2.55 -3.58
C LEU A 435 18.16 -2.44 -4.98
N ASP A 436 17.70 -3.58 -5.50
CA ASP A 436 17.06 -3.71 -6.81
C ASP A 436 15.55 -3.46 -6.79
N ALA A 437 14.94 -3.46 -5.60
CA ALA A 437 13.53 -3.20 -5.35
C ALA A 437 13.31 -2.62 -3.95
N ASP A 438 12.10 -2.15 -3.66
CA ASP A 438 11.69 -1.70 -2.33
C ASP A 438 11.68 -2.84 -1.31
N VAL A 439 11.91 -2.52 -0.03
CA VAL A 439 11.99 -3.51 1.07
C VAL A 439 10.74 -4.39 1.14
N SER A 440 9.55 -3.83 0.88
CA SER A 440 8.27 -4.56 0.85
C SER A 440 8.24 -5.68 -0.20
N ARG A 441 9.03 -5.56 -1.27
CA ARG A 441 9.06 -6.48 -2.43
C ARG A 441 10.24 -7.45 -2.40
N LEU A 442 11.12 -7.36 -1.41
CA LEU A 442 12.25 -8.28 -1.28
C LEU A 442 11.78 -9.66 -0.81
N THR A 443 12.32 -10.71 -1.43
CA THR A 443 12.08 -12.10 -0.99
C THR A 443 12.78 -12.37 0.35
N LEU A 444 12.32 -13.37 1.11
CA LEU A 444 12.92 -13.77 2.40
C LEU A 444 14.45 -13.94 2.36
N GLY A 445 15.00 -14.54 1.30
CA GLY A 445 16.45 -14.67 1.14
C GLY A 445 17.15 -13.32 0.92
N LYS A 446 16.54 -12.41 0.15
CA LYS A 446 17.05 -11.04 -0.02
C LYS A 446 16.96 -10.24 1.28
N LEU A 447 15.87 -10.39 2.05
CA LEU A 447 15.70 -9.78 3.37
C LEU A 447 16.81 -10.25 4.33
N LEU A 448 17.08 -11.56 4.43
CA LEU A 448 18.17 -12.08 5.26
C LEU A 448 19.54 -11.52 4.86
N ASN A 449 19.83 -11.46 3.56
CA ASN A 449 21.08 -10.89 3.07
C ASN A 449 21.20 -9.40 3.36
N LEU A 450 20.10 -8.65 3.29
CA LEU A 450 20.05 -7.25 3.67
C LEU A 450 20.30 -7.06 5.17
N LEU A 451 19.71 -7.89 6.02
CA LEU A 451 19.97 -7.86 7.46
C LEU A 451 21.44 -8.14 7.78
N LYS A 452 22.07 -9.12 7.10
CA LYS A 452 23.52 -9.38 7.20
C LYS A 452 24.35 -8.17 6.75
N LYS A 453 23.96 -7.51 5.67
CA LYS A 453 24.60 -6.28 5.17
C LYS A 453 24.51 -5.14 6.19
N LEU A 454 23.33 -4.92 6.79
CA LEU A 454 23.15 -3.94 7.86
C LEU A 454 24.05 -4.24 9.07
N ASN A 455 24.17 -5.51 9.46
CA ASN A 455 25.06 -5.94 10.55
C ASN A 455 26.52 -5.61 10.22
N SER A 456 26.97 -5.91 9.00
CA SER A 456 28.31 -5.58 8.52
C SER A 456 28.57 -4.06 8.51
N ILE A 457 27.61 -3.25 8.07
CA ILE A 457 27.72 -1.78 8.13
C ILE A 457 27.87 -1.30 9.57
N ALA A 458 27.07 -1.83 10.50
CA ALA A 458 27.15 -1.47 11.92
C ALA A 458 28.51 -1.81 12.56
N GLU A 459 29.24 -2.80 12.03
CA GLU A 459 30.56 -3.20 12.53
C GLU A 459 31.71 -2.38 11.92
N HIS A 460 31.58 -1.94 10.67
CA HIS A 460 32.69 -1.39 9.88
C HIS A 460 32.59 0.12 9.62
N ASP A 461 31.40 0.72 9.69
CA ASP A 461 31.23 2.17 9.60
C ASP A 461 31.39 2.78 10.99
N ASP A 462 32.44 3.59 11.20
CA ASP A 462 32.79 4.15 12.51
C ASP A 462 31.67 5.00 13.13
N ALA A 463 30.91 5.74 12.31
CA ALA A 463 29.85 6.61 12.80
C ALA A 463 28.65 5.78 13.25
N ILE A 464 28.25 4.79 12.45
CA ILE A 464 27.15 3.87 12.79
C ILE A 464 27.56 2.98 13.97
N LYS A 465 28.77 2.43 13.98
CA LYS A 465 29.29 1.63 15.09
C LYS A 465 29.23 2.38 16.41
N LYS A 466 29.75 3.60 16.43
CA LYS A 466 29.70 4.47 17.63
C LYS A 466 28.26 4.71 18.06
N PHE A 467 27.34 4.92 17.13
CA PHE A 467 25.92 5.07 17.45
C PHE A 467 25.35 3.79 18.08
N PHE A 468 25.61 2.61 17.53
CA PHE A 468 25.15 1.33 18.07
C PHE A 468 25.70 1.06 19.48
N GLU A 469 26.99 1.31 19.69
CA GLU A 469 27.64 1.10 20.99
C GLU A 469 27.14 2.11 22.05
N THR A 470 26.89 3.37 21.67
CA THR A 470 26.55 4.44 22.64
C THR A 470 25.06 4.66 22.85
N LYS A 471 24.23 4.45 21.82
CA LYS A 471 22.78 4.66 21.86
C LYS A 471 22.01 3.36 22.01
N LEU A 472 22.50 2.27 21.41
CA LEU A 472 21.84 0.97 21.44
C LEU A 472 22.51 -0.04 22.38
N TYR A 473 23.62 0.33 23.02
CA TYR A 473 24.40 -0.47 23.96
C TYR A 473 24.76 -1.86 23.43
N ARG A 474 25.02 -1.98 22.12
CA ARG A 474 25.34 -3.25 21.45
C ARG A 474 26.40 -3.07 20.37
N LYS A 475 27.18 -4.12 20.11
CA LYS A 475 28.25 -4.13 19.09
C LYS A 475 27.76 -4.53 17.71
N THR A 476 26.76 -5.40 17.66
CA THR A 476 26.14 -5.90 16.44
C THR A 476 24.65 -5.59 16.49
N LEU A 477 24.04 -5.46 15.32
CA LEU A 477 22.60 -5.30 15.19
C LEU A 477 21.87 -6.58 15.62
N PHE A 478 22.33 -7.70 15.06
CA PHE A 478 21.76 -9.03 15.26
C PHE A 478 22.90 -10.00 15.59
N PRO A 479 22.79 -10.83 16.65
CA PRO A 479 23.86 -11.73 17.00
C PRO A 479 24.01 -12.87 15.96
N HIS A 480 25.24 -13.38 15.82
CA HIS A 480 25.62 -14.26 14.72
C HIS A 480 24.89 -15.62 14.75
N ASP A 481 24.65 -16.13 15.96
CA ASP A 481 23.99 -17.42 16.16
C ASP A 481 22.55 -17.39 15.65
N GLU A 482 21.81 -16.32 15.95
CA GLU A 482 20.43 -16.14 15.49
C GLU A 482 20.38 -15.92 13.97
N LEU A 483 21.35 -15.20 13.37
CA LEU A 483 21.42 -15.06 11.90
C LEU A 483 21.65 -16.41 11.22
N THR A 484 22.44 -17.28 11.85
CA THR A 484 22.76 -18.61 11.33
C THR A 484 21.53 -19.53 11.45
N GLU A 485 20.85 -19.48 12.58
CA GLU A 485 19.62 -20.22 12.83
C GLU A 485 18.50 -19.79 11.88
N LEU A 486 18.28 -18.48 11.74
CA LEU A 486 17.31 -17.91 10.80
C LEU A 486 17.63 -18.29 9.35
N GLY A 487 18.91 -18.28 8.96
CA GLY A 487 19.35 -18.77 7.66
C GLY A 487 18.95 -20.23 7.43
N THR A 488 19.14 -21.08 8.44
CA THR A 488 18.75 -22.50 8.37
C THR A 488 17.24 -22.67 8.22
N ILE A 489 16.43 -21.85 8.89
CA ILE A 489 14.97 -21.83 8.74
C ILE A 489 14.57 -21.41 7.32
N ILE A 490 15.15 -20.34 6.79
CA ILE A 490 14.82 -19.79 5.47
C ILE A 490 15.23 -20.75 4.35
N ASP A 491 16.37 -21.43 4.48
CA ASP A 491 16.83 -22.44 3.51
C ASP A 491 15.83 -23.60 3.37
N ASN A 492 15.04 -23.88 4.40
CA ASN A 492 14.00 -24.91 4.36
C ASN A 492 12.72 -24.48 3.62
N ARG A 493 12.54 -23.18 3.28
CA ARG A 493 11.29 -22.64 2.70
C ARG A 493 10.89 -23.31 1.40
N ALA A 494 11.87 -23.60 0.53
CA ALA A 494 11.61 -24.18 -0.78
C ALA A 494 10.85 -25.52 -0.70
N ARG A 495 11.03 -26.27 0.40
CA ARG A 495 10.34 -27.55 0.66
C ARG A 495 8.83 -27.41 0.85
N PHE A 496 8.37 -26.23 1.24
CA PHE A 496 6.98 -25.97 1.57
C PHE A 496 6.31 -25.03 0.56
N THR A 497 7.06 -24.55 -0.44
CA THR A 497 6.58 -23.54 -1.41
C THR A 497 6.82 -23.93 -2.87
N HIS A 498 7.63 -24.97 -3.12
CA HIS A 498 7.97 -25.48 -4.46
C HIS A 498 8.00 -27.01 -4.47
N ASP A 499 7.88 -27.62 -5.65
CA ASP A 499 8.18 -29.05 -5.86
C ASP A 499 9.67 -29.31 -5.62
N TYR A 500 10.05 -29.44 -4.36
CA TYR A 500 11.44 -29.52 -3.93
C TYR A 500 11.93 -30.97 -3.96
N ASP A 501 12.99 -31.21 -4.75
CA ASP A 501 13.69 -32.49 -4.78
C ASP A 501 14.54 -32.65 -3.50
N SER A 502 14.08 -33.50 -2.58
CA SER A 502 14.69 -33.78 -1.28
C SER A 502 16.11 -34.36 -1.35
N SER A 503 16.59 -34.75 -2.53
CA SER A 503 17.92 -35.35 -2.73
C SER A 503 19.09 -34.36 -2.63
N LYS A 504 18.85 -33.04 -2.64
CA LYS A 504 19.91 -32.03 -2.81
C LYS A 504 20.64 -31.55 -1.54
N ASN A 505 20.11 -31.76 -0.32
CA ASN A 505 20.79 -31.38 0.94
C ASN A 505 20.16 -32.03 2.19
N PRO A 506 20.48 -33.29 2.53
CA PRO A 506 19.84 -34.01 3.65
C PRO A 506 20.28 -33.57 5.06
N SER A 507 21.41 -32.88 5.22
CA SER A 507 22.06 -32.65 6.53
C SER A 507 21.57 -31.41 7.32
N LYS A 508 20.63 -30.61 6.78
CA LYS A 508 20.08 -29.40 7.44
C LYS A 508 18.54 -29.33 7.39
N LEU A 509 17.88 -30.47 7.26
CA LEU A 509 16.42 -30.54 7.14
C LEU A 509 15.77 -30.39 8.51
N LEU A 510 15.02 -29.31 8.70
CA LEU A 510 14.20 -29.10 9.90
C LEU A 510 12.81 -29.70 9.70
N SER A 511 12.21 -30.24 10.76
CA SER A 511 10.79 -30.59 10.78
C SER A 511 9.92 -29.31 10.87
N PRO A 512 8.64 -29.36 10.46
CA PRO A 512 7.70 -28.25 10.65
C PRO A 512 7.68 -27.71 12.08
N LEU A 513 7.66 -28.62 13.07
CA LEU A 513 7.68 -28.24 14.49
C LEU A 513 8.99 -27.54 14.87
N GLN A 514 10.14 -28.05 14.42
CA GLN A 514 11.44 -27.43 14.67
C GLN A 514 11.54 -26.02 14.07
N ILE A 515 10.94 -25.78 12.90
CA ILE A 515 10.88 -24.47 12.26
C ILE A 515 10.11 -23.48 13.16
N ILE A 516 8.93 -23.86 13.64
CA ILE A 516 8.10 -23.02 14.51
C ILE A 516 8.82 -22.75 15.83
N GLU A 517 9.35 -23.78 16.50
CA GLU A 517 10.02 -23.64 17.79
C GLU A 517 11.29 -22.77 17.71
N SER A 518 12.07 -22.91 16.64
CA SER A 518 13.25 -22.09 16.38
C SER A 518 12.85 -20.63 16.11
N SER A 519 11.76 -20.42 15.36
CA SER A 519 11.22 -19.09 15.09
C SER A 519 10.74 -18.39 16.37
N VAL A 520 10.00 -19.10 17.23
CA VAL A 520 9.56 -18.58 18.54
C VAL A 520 10.77 -18.23 19.42
N ARG A 521 11.78 -19.11 19.47
CA ARG A 521 13.02 -18.88 20.23
C ARG A 521 13.74 -17.61 19.78
N ILE A 522 13.93 -17.45 18.46
CA ILE A 522 14.56 -16.26 17.89
C ILE A 522 13.76 -15.02 18.26
N MET A 523 12.43 -15.03 18.08
CA MET A 523 11.59 -13.87 18.36
C MET A 523 11.61 -13.47 19.85
N LYS A 524 11.51 -14.44 20.76
CA LYS A 524 11.62 -14.18 22.21
C LYS A 524 12.97 -13.55 22.55
N LYS A 525 14.07 -14.07 21.99
CA LYS A 525 15.40 -13.49 22.20
C LYS A 525 15.51 -12.05 21.68
N LEU A 526 14.96 -11.77 20.50
CA LEU A 526 14.97 -10.41 19.94
C LEU A 526 14.16 -9.42 20.77
N TYR A 527 13.07 -9.88 21.39
CA TYR A 527 12.28 -9.09 22.33
C TYR A 527 13.06 -8.85 23.64
N ASP A 528 13.54 -9.91 24.28
CA ASP A 528 14.21 -9.87 25.58
C ASP A 528 15.51 -9.04 25.53
N GLU A 529 16.28 -9.15 24.45
CA GLU A 529 17.51 -8.38 24.23
C GLU A 529 17.26 -6.96 23.71
N LYS A 530 15.99 -6.54 23.57
CA LYS A 530 15.58 -5.23 23.04
C LYS A 530 16.19 -4.94 21.65
N ILE A 531 16.36 -6.00 20.85
CA ILE A 531 16.83 -5.90 19.46
C ILE A 531 15.67 -5.50 18.55
N TYR A 532 14.50 -6.06 18.79
CA TYR A 532 13.32 -5.70 18.02
C TYR A 532 12.79 -4.32 18.46
N PRO A 533 12.47 -3.41 17.52
CA PRO A 533 11.86 -2.13 17.88
C PRO A 533 10.44 -2.35 18.42
N VAL A 534 10.10 -1.68 19.53
CA VAL A 534 8.78 -1.76 20.14
C VAL A 534 7.75 -1.11 19.23
N SER A 535 6.70 -1.86 18.90
CA SER A 535 5.54 -1.31 18.20
C SER A 535 4.64 -0.55 19.16
N PHE A 536 4.17 0.61 18.72
CA PHE A 536 3.22 1.43 19.46
C PHE A 536 2.29 2.19 18.53
N ASN A 537 1.14 2.59 19.06
CA ASN A 537 0.19 3.47 18.37
C ASN A 537 -0.12 4.69 19.23
N VAL A 538 -0.41 5.80 18.58
CA VAL A 538 -0.81 7.03 19.26
C VAL A 538 -2.26 6.93 19.71
N LEU A 539 -2.51 7.23 20.97
CA LEU A 539 -3.86 7.38 21.51
C LEU A 539 -4.38 8.80 21.30
N ARG A 540 -3.56 9.81 21.64
CA ARG A 540 -3.89 11.23 21.47
C ARG A 540 -2.67 12.13 21.52
N ALA A 541 -2.78 13.27 20.85
CA ALA A 541 -1.89 14.41 21.07
C ALA A 541 -2.31 15.16 22.34
N ILE A 542 -1.33 15.62 23.12
CA ILE A 542 -1.51 16.36 24.36
C ILE A 542 -0.58 17.56 24.33
N SER A 543 -1.13 18.74 24.59
CA SER A 543 -0.34 19.96 24.73
C SER A 543 -0.38 20.42 26.18
N ASN A 544 0.77 20.77 26.75
CA ASN A 544 0.78 21.43 28.06
C ASN A 544 0.42 22.93 27.92
N GLN A 545 0.28 23.61 29.06
CA GLN A 545 -0.02 25.05 29.12
C GLN A 545 1.03 25.97 28.46
N TYR A 546 2.18 25.42 28.07
CA TYR A 546 3.28 26.13 27.39
C TYR A 546 3.37 25.77 25.91
N ASN A 547 2.32 25.16 25.34
CA ASN A 547 2.25 24.74 23.94
C ASN A 547 3.37 23.75 23.53
N VAL A 548 3.83 22.93 24.48
CA VAL A 548 4.71 21.80 24.17
C VAL A 548 3.83 20.58 23.93
N ASN A 549 3.99 19.98 22.75
CA ASN A 549 3.24 18.80 22.34
C ASN A 549 3.94 17.52 22.81
N TYR A 550 3.11 16.59 23.24
CA TYR A 550 3.44 15.23 23.62
C TYR A 550 2.38 14.31 23.02
N TYR A 551 2.67 13.03 22.97
CA TYR A 551 1.72 12.02 22.52
C TYR A 551 1.58 10.94 23.57
N GLU A 552 0.36 10.68 24.02
CA GLU A 552 0.06 9.45 24.76
C GLU A 552 -0.01 8.31 23.75
N VAL A 553 0.72 7.23 24.03
CA VAL A 553 0.81 6.07 23.15
C VAL A 553 0.56 4.79 23.93
N ILE A 554 0.07 3.76 23.25
CA ILE A 554 -0.08 2.40 23.76
C ILE A 554 0.95 1.48 23.10
N LEU A 555 1.64 0.69 23.90
CA LEU A 555 2.62 -0.29 23.46
C LEU A 555 1.96 -1.64 23.17
N GLU A 556 2.69 -2.52 22.49
CA GLU A 556 2.26 -3.89 22.17
C GLU A 556 1.79 -4.70 23.40
N ASP A 557 2.38 -4.48 24.56
CA ASP A 557 2.04 -5.15 25.83
C ASP A 557 0.85 -4.49 26.57
N GLY A 558 0.25 -3.46 26.00
CA GLY A 558 -0.85 -2.68 26.57
C GLY A 558 -0.43 -1.54 27.50
N ASN A 559 0.87 -1.39 27.79
CA ASN A 559 1.36 -0.28 28.61
C ASN A 559 1.16 1.06 27.90
N GLN A 560 0.79 2.08 28.67
CA GLN A 560 0.63 3.45 28.17
C GLN A 560 1.81 4.31 28.61
N ILE A 561 2.42 5.01 27.66
CA ILE A 561 3.54 5.92 27.92
C ILE A 561 3.33 7.24 27.19
N THR A 562 4.09 8.27 27.57
CA THR A 562 4.14 9.56 26.89
C THR A 562 5.39 9.67 26.03
N VAL A 563 5.22 9.97 24.74
CA VAL A 563 6.31 10.18 23.79
C VAL A 563 6.46 11.68 23.52
N VAL A 564 7.66 12.19 23.76
CA VAL A 564 8.03 13.58 23.53
C VAL A 564 8.53 13.72 22.09
N THR A 565 7.62 14.09 21.20
CA THR A 565 7.89 14.35 19.79
C THR A 565 6.85 15.34 19.26
N ASP A 566 7.12 15.95 18.11
CA ASP A 566 6.22 16.87 17.41
C ASP A 566 5.50 16.22 16.22
N HIS A 567 5.86 14.98 15.85
CA HIS A 567 5.44 14.35 14.60
C HIS A 567 4.93 12.91 14.77
N LEU A 568 3.69 12.71 15.20
CA LEU A 568 3.05 11.40 15.11
C LEU A 568 1.59 11.53 14.68
N ASP A 569 1.18 10.60 13.82
CA ASP A 569 -0.21 10.48 13.38
C ASP A 569 -0.91 9.32 14.10
N ILE A 570 -2.20 9.49 14.38
CA ILE A 570 -3.04 8.57 15.17
C ILE A 570 -3.46 7.33 14.37
N ASP A 571 -3.51 7.45 13.05
CA ASP A 571 -3.92 6.40 12.12
C ASP A 571 -2.81 5.40 11.79
N LYS A 572 -1.55 5.75 12.09
CA LYS A 572 -0.36 4.97 11.75
C LYS A 572 0.14 4.08 12.89
N SER A 573 0.79 3.00 12.48
CA SER A 573 1.61 2.18 13.36
C SER A 573 3.04 2.68 13.39
N TRP A 574 3.64 2.70 14.58
CA TRP A 574 4.98 3.23 14.77
C TRP A 574 5.90 2.20 15.42
N LEU A 575 7.19 2.30 15.12
CA LEU A 575 8.26 1.52 15.71
C LEU A 575 9.19 2.46 16.48
N MET A 576 9.61 2.06 17.67
CA MET A 576 10.63 2.79 18.42
C MET A 576 11.61 1.89 19.15
N ILE A 577 12.79 2.43 19.41
CA ILE A 577 13.67 1.85 20.40
C ILE A 577 13.25 2.31 21.79
N ASN A 578 12.78 1.36 22.61
CA ASN A 578 12.50 1.62 24.02
C ASN A 578 13.42 0.80 24.93
N PHE A 579 14.35 1.48 25.62
CA PHE A 579 15.21 0.85 26.61
C PHE A 579 14.70 0.96 28.05
N THR A 580 13.62 1.72 28.30
CA THR A 580 13.21 2.07 29.66
C THR A 580 11.69 1.97 29.85
N ASP A 581 11.26 1.45 30.98
CA ASP A 581 9.84 1.39 31.35
C ASP A 581 9.35 2.74 31.93
N LYS A 582 9.89 3.85 31.39
CA LYS A 582 9.61 5.21 31.87
C LYS A 582 8.25 5.69 31.40
N ILE A 583 7.62 6.52 32.23
CA ILE A 583 6.35 7.20 31.94
C ILE A 583 6.48 8.15 30.74
N ALA A 584 7.65 8.77 30.52
CA ALA A 584 7.90 9.66 29.38
C ALA A 584 9.30 9.46 28.76
N ILE A 585 9.36 9.41 27.42
CA ILE A 585 10.59 9.18 26.65
C ILE A 585 10.69 10.07 25.40
N LYS A 586 11.91 10.27 24.89
CA LYS A 586 12.20 10.87 23.56
C LYS A 586 12.95 9.85 22.70
N PRO A 587 12.25 8.87 22.10
CA PRO A 587 12.86 7.76 21.41
C PRO A 587 13.19 8.10 19.96
N ILE A 588 13.89 7.18 19.30
CA ILE A 588 13.97 7.15 17.84
C ILE A 588 12.73 6.44 17.34
N ILE A 589 12.00 7.10 16.45
CA ILE A 589 10.72 6.65 15.95
C ILE A 589 10.82 6.50 14.43
N VAL A 590 10.22 5.44 13.92
CA VAL A 590 10.07 5.19 12.48
C VAL A 590 8.63 4.75 12.25
N GLU A 591 7.98 5.32 11.23
CA GLU A 591 6.67 4.86 10.76
C GLU A 591 6.78 3.42 10.25
N ARG A 592 5.80 2.58 10.59
CA ARG A 592 5.70 1.24 10.04
C ARG A 592 4.90 1.30 8.73
N PHE A 593 5.48 0.77 7.66
CA PHE A 593 5.03 1.02 6.29
C PHE A 593 4.39 -0.19 5.57
N TRP A 594 4.25 -1.36 6.22
CA TRP A 594 3.85 -2.62 5.57
C TRP A 594 2.91 -3.47 6.41
#